data_AF-A0A413QP32-F1
#
_entry.id   AF-A0A413QP32-F1
#
_cell.length_a   1.000
_cell.length_b   1.000
_cell.length_c   1.000
_cell.angle_alpha   90.00
_cell.angle_beta   90.00
_cell.angle_gamma   90.00
#
_symmetry.space_group_name_H-M   'P 1'
#
loop_
_entity.id
_entity.type
_entity.pdbx_description
1 polymer ?
#
loop_
_entity_poly.entity_id
_entity_poly.type
_entity_poly.pdbx_seq_one_letter_code
_entity_poly.pdbx_strand_id
1 'polypeptide(L)'
;MSPKYKITAEEKIKLVHAYLSGKITQRYAGEAAGVSHTTIQVWIKRYEAEGADAFYPSRKNRVYSPETKTQAVIDYLSGRGSQLEICRKYKIRSKYQLQTWIKVYNAHGDLSSRKHSGGGSYMSKTRNTRLEERLQIVQECLASDKNYGEMAKKYKVSYQQVRTWTLRYLELGKSGLEDRRGKRKKDQTPRTDLEKAQIEIEKLKHQLYMAEMERDLLKKLNELERGDFLDK
;
A
#
# COMPACT_ATOMS: atom_id res chain seq x y z
N MET A 1 -14.23 -24.53 14.52
CA MET A 1 -12.76 -24.30 14.65
C MET A 1 -12.52 -23.59 15.98
N SER A 2 -11.77 -24.21 16.89
CA SER A 2 -11.53 -23.63 18.23
C SER A 2 -10.76 -22.31 18.14
N PRO A 3 -11.06 -21.31 19.01
CA PRO A 3 -10.30 -20.08 19.07
C PRO A 3 -8.85 -20.41 19.42
N LYS A 4 -7.91 -20.10 18.52
CA LYS A 4 -6.47 -20.22 18.82
C LYS A 4 -6.13 -19.19 19.89
N TYR A 5 -6.10 -19.61 21.16
CA TYR A 5 -5.58 -18.81 22.25
C TYR A 5 -4.19 -18.28 21.85
N LYS A 6 -4.04 -16.95 21.84
CA LYS A 6 -2.76 -16.31 21.53
C LYS A 6 -1.84 -16.50 22.72
N ILE A 7 -0.88 -17.42 22.59
CA ILE A 7 0.16 -17.63 23.61
C ILE A 7 0.89 -16.33 23.91
N THR A 8 0.96 -16.02 25.20
CA THR A 8 1.60 -14.82 25.75
C THR A 8 3.13 -14.90 25.62
N ALA A 9 3.82 -13.76 25.73
CA ALA A 9 5.29 -13.75 25.69
C ALA A 9 5.89 -14.57 26.84
N GLU A 10 5.29 -14.50 28.02
CA GLU A 10 5.72 -15.20 29.23
C GLU A 10 5.61 -16.72 29.09
N GLU A 11 4.50 -17.21 28.53
CA GLU A 11 4.33 -18.64 28.25
C GLU A 11 5.39 -19.18 27.27
N LYS A 12 5.74 -18.39 26.24
CA LYS A 12 6.83 -18.76 25.31
C LYS A 12 8.16 -18.86 26.03
N ILE A 13 8.46 -17.88 26.88
CA ILE A 13 9.70 -17.84 27.66
C ILE A 13 9.77 -19.04 28.62
N LYS A 14 8.68 -19.37 29.32
CA LYS A 14 8.59 -20.54 30.20
C LYS A 14 8.86 -21.84 29.45
N LEU A 15 8.23 -22.04 28.29
CA LEU A 15 8.43 -23.24 27.47
C LEU A 15 9.87 -23.35 26.94
N VAL A 16 10.45 -22.24 26.48
CA VAL A 16 11.83 -22.22 26.01
C VAL A 16 12.82 -22.51 27.16
N HIS A 17 12.62 -21.91 28.35
CA HIS A 17 13.43 -22.23 29.53
C HIS A 17 13.32 -23.70 29.94
N ALA A 18 12.11 -24.25 29.97
CA ALA A 18 11.90 -25.65 30.31
C ALA A 18 12.64 -26.57 29.33
N TYR A 19 12.61 -26.26 28.03
CA TYR A 19 13.38 -26.98 27.02
C TYR A 19 14.89 -26.85 27.23
N LEU A 20 15.41 -25.63 27.44
CA LEU A 20 16.84 -25.39 27.64
C LEU A 20 17.38 -26.04 28.93
N SER A 21 16.52 -26.18 29.95
CA SER A 21 16.83 -26.91 31.19
C SER A 21 16.74 -28.44 31.06
N GLY A 22 16.42 -28.97 29.87
CA GLY A 22 16.28 -30.40 29.61
C GLY A 22 15.01 -31.05 30.18
N LYS A 23 14.07 -30.26 30.72
CA LYS A 23 12.85 -30.79 31.38
C LYS A 23 11.77 -31.24 30.40
N ILE A 24 11.75 -30.68 29.18
CA ILE A 24 10.75 -31.01 28.16
C ILE A 24 11.40 -31.13 26.78
N THR A 25 10.76 -31.88 25.88
CA THR A 25 11.16 -31.96 24.47
C THR A 25 10.51 -30.86 23.63
N GLN A 26 11.05 -30.57 22.44
CA GLN A 26 10.44 -29.60 21.51
C GLN A 26 9.03 -30.02 21.07
N ARG A 27 8.78 -31.33 20.98
CA ARG A 27 7.49 -31.89 20.59
C ARG A 27 6.44 -31.61 21.68
N TYR A 28 6.78 -31.90 22.93
CA TYR A 28 5.92 -31.60 24.08
C TYR A 28 5.66 -30.09 24.21
N ALA A 29 6.70 -29.26 24.05
CA ALA A 29 6.53 -27.81 24.05
C ALA A 29 5.58 -27.33 22.95
N GLY A 30 5.61 -27.97 21.77
CA GLY A 30 4.71 -27.68 20.66
C GLY A 30 3.26 -28.07 20.96
N GLU A 31 3.05 -29.25 21.51
CA GLU A 31 1.72 -29.75 21.93
C GLU A 31 1.12 -28.86 23.02
N ALA A 32 1.89 -28.54 24.07
CA ALA A 32 1.48 -27.63 25.14
C ALA A 32 1.12 -26.23 24.62
N ALA A 33 1.78 -25.79 23.55
CA ALA A 33 1.55 -24.50 22.92
C ALA A 33 0.55 -24.54 21.74
N GLY A 34 0.03 -25.70 21.35
CA GLY A 34 -0.77 -25.83 20.12
C GLY A 34 -0.05 -25.35 18.85
N VAL A 35 1.29 -25.45 18.79
CA VAL A 35 2.12 -25.07 17.64
C VAL A 35 3.03 -26.21 17.19
N SER A 36 3.47 -26.19 15.93
CA SER A 36 4.45 -27.16 15.43
C SER A 36 5.79 -27.08 16.18
N HIS A 37 6.48 -28.21 16.35
CA HIS A 37 7.84 -28.27 16.89
C HIS A 37 8.82 -27.35 16.12
N THR A 38 8.61 -27.13 14.83
CA THR A 38 9.39 -26.18 14.01
C THR A 38 9.24 -24.73 14.50
N THR A 39 8.05 -24.35 14.97
CA THR A 39 7.79 -23.04 15.58
C THR A 39 8.53 -22.92 16.92
N ILE A 40 8.55 -23.98 17.72
CA ILE A 40 9.32 -24.03 18.98
C ILE A 40 10.81 -23.87 18.70
N GLN A 41 11.34 -24.53 17.67
CA GLN A 41 12.74 -24.36 17.26
C GLN A 41 13.06 -22.89 16.92
N VAL A 42 12.16 -22.19 16.23
CA VAL A 42 12.31 -20.75 15.95
C VAL A 42 12.28 -19.92 17.23
N TRP A 43 11.43 -20.26 18.20
CA TRP A 43 11.39 -19.57 19.50
C TRP A 43 12.69 -19.74 20.28
N ILE A 44 13.23 -20.96 20.34
CA ILE A 44 14.51 -21.26 20.97
C ILE A 44 15.63 -20.43 20.31
N LYS A 45 15.71 -20.42 18.98
CA LYS A 45 16.76 -19.66 18.27
C LYS A 45 16.64 -18.15 18.44
N ARG A 46 15.43 -17.62 18.63
CA ARG A 46 15.22 -16.21 18.96
C ARG A 46 15.65 -15.89 20.39
N TYR A 47 15.31 -16.77 21.33
CA TYR A 47 15.71 -16.64 22.72
C TYR A 47 17.24 -16.73 22.89
N GLU A 48 17.91 -17.65 22.18
CA GLU A 48 19.38 -17.73 22.18
C GLU A 48 20.05 -16.45 21.64
N ALA A 49 19.40 -15.70 20.74
CA ALA A 49 19.97 -14.50 20.13
C ALA A 49 19.75 -13.21 20.93
N GLU A 50 18.61 -13.11 21.62
CA GLU A 50 18.10 -11.85 22.19
C GLU A 50 17.51 -12.03 23.60
N GLY A 51 17.50 -13.24 24.16
CA GLY A 51 16.91 -13.54 25.46
C GLY A 51 15.39 -13.37 25.48
N ALA A 52 14.87 -12.99 26.65
CA ALA A 52 13.44 -12.76 26.88
C ALA A 52 12.87 -11.63 26.00
N ASP A 53 13.68 -10.61 25.70
CA ASP A 53 13.29 -9.45 24.89
C ASP A 53 12.81 -9.83 23.48
N ALA A 54 13.23 -11.00 22.98
CA ALA A 54 12.83 -11.51 21.67
C ALA A 54 11.31 -11.71 21.51
N PHE A 55 10.61 -11.95 22.62
CA PHE A 55 9.17 -12.24 22.64
C PHE A 55 8.30 -11.00 22.87
N TYR A 56 8.90 -9.88 23.30
CA TYR A 56 8.18 -8.64 23.50
C TYR A 56 8.09 -7.82 22.20
N PRO A 57 7.01 -7.05 22.02
CA PRO A 57 6.91 -6.09 20.92
C PRO A 57 7.99 -5.02 21.09
N SER A 58 8.79 -4.80 20.04
CA SER A 58 9.79 -3.73 20.06
C SER A 58 9.08 -2.38 19.92
N ARG A 59 9.51 -1.38 20.72
CA ARG A 59 8.97 0.00 20.64
C ARG A 59 9.27 0.69 19.31
N LYS A 60 10.25 0.19 18.54
CA LYS A 60 10.66 0.73 17.23
C LYS A 60 10.87 -0.39 16.22
N ASN A 61 10.57 -0.12 14.95
CA ASN A 61 10.92 -1.04 13.87
C ASN A 61 12.45 -1.18 13.79
N ARG A 62 12.96 -2.41 13.64
CA ARG A 62 14.39 -2.64 13.43
C ARG A 62 14.80 -2.09 12.07
N VAL A 63 15.71 -1.11 12.10
CA VAL A 63 16.34 -0.57 10.91
C VAL A 63 17.67 -1.30 10.74
N TYR A 64 17.83 -1.99 9.61
CA TYR A 64 19.09 -2.62 9.24
C TYR A 64 19.80 -1.73 8.22
N SER A 65 21.09 -1.49 8.43
CA SER A 65 21.91 -0.73 7.49
C SER A 65 22.00 -1.47 6.14
N PRO A 66 22.19 -0.77 5.02
CA PRO A 66 22.40 -1.40 3.72
C PRO A 66 23.53 -2.44 3.75
N GLU A 67 24.63 -2.13 4.45
CA GLU A 67 25.81 -2.99 4.59
C GLU A 67 25.44 -4.28 5.32
N THR A 68 24.68 -4.18 6.41
CA THR A 68 24.20 -5.34 7.19
C THR A 68 23.33 -6.25 6.32
N LYS A 69 22.44 -5.67 5.51
CA LYS A 69 21.58 -6.44 4.60
C LYS A 69 22.40 -7.16 3.55
N THR A 70 23.33 -6.45 2.91
CA THR A 70 24.20 -7.01 1.86
C THR A 70 25.06 -8.13 2.40
N GLN A 71 25.68 -7.93 3.57
CA GLN A 71 26.51 -8.98 4.18
C GLN A 71 25.70 -10.22 4.55
N ALA A 72 24.48 -10.05 5.08
CA ALA A 72 23.61 -11.18 5.40
C ALA A 72 23.22 -12.00 4.16
N VAL A 73 23.01 -11.34 3.01
CA VAL A 73 22.74 -12.03 1.74
C VAL A 73 24.00 -12.72 1.21
N ILE A 74 25.15 -12.06 1.22
CA ILE A 74 26.42 -12.64 0.77
C ILE A 74 26.78 -13.88 1.61
N ASP A 75 26.62 -13.82 2.93
CA ASP A 75 26.87 -14.96 3.81
C ASP A 75 25.97 -16.16 3.48
N TYR A 76 24.74 -15.91 3.05
CA TYR A 76 23.83 -16.97 2.61
C TYR A 76 24.24 -17.56 1.27
N LEU A 77 24.53 -16.71 0.29
CA LEU A 77 24.92 -17.14 -1.06
C LEU A 77 26.27 -17.87 -1.07
N SER A 78 27.17 -17.53 -0.13
CA SER A 78 28.45 -18.22 0.08
C SER A 78 28.36 -19.49 0.91
N GLY A 79 27.15 -19.92 1.32
CA GLY A 79 26.94 -21.16 2.04
C GLY A 79 27.46 -21.16 3.48
N ARG A 80 27.70 -20.01 4.11
CA ARG A 80 28.25 -19.89 5.48
C ARG A 80 27.26 -20.28 6.59
N GLY A 81 26.05 -20.68 6.22
CA GLY A 81 25.04 -21.18 7.15
C GLY A 81 23.64 -21.22 6.55
N SER A 82 22.75 -21.86 7.28
CA SER A 82 21.31 -21.85 6.98
C SER A 82 20.71 -20.44 7.15
N GLN A 83 19.55 -20.20 6.55
CA GLN A 83 18.82 -18.93 6.71
C GLN A 83 18.56 -18.58 8.19
N LEU A 84 18.34 -19.60 9.04
CA LEU A 84 18.12 -19.40 10.46
C LEU A 84 19.39 -18.98 11.21
N GLU A 85 20.54 -19.55 10.87
CA GLU A 85 21.84 -19.18 11.45
C GLU A 85 22.24 -17.76 11.05
N ILE A 86 22.01 -17.39 9.79
CA ILE A 86 22.26 -16.05 9.31
C ILE A 86 21.32 -15.04 9.99
N CYS A 87 20.04 -15.39 10.12
CA CYS A 87 19.12 -14.54 10.88
C CYS A 87 19.57 -14.37 12.33
N ARG A 88 20.12 -15.41 12.97
CA ARG A 88 20.68 -15.34 14.31
C ARG A 88 21.89 -14.39 14.37
N LYS A 89 22.86 -14.58 13.47
CA LYS A 89 24.10 -13.80 13.38
C LYS A 89 23.84 -12.30 13.19
N TYR A 90 22.95 -11.95 12.28
CA TYR A 90 22.61 -10.56 11.95
C TYR A 90 21.42 -10.00 12.73
N LYS A 91 20.91 -10.74 13.74
CA LYS A 91 19.74 -10.39 14.55
C LYS A 91 18.52 -10.01 13.69
N ILE A 92 18.33 -10.72 12.57
CA ILE A 92 17.20 -10.55 11.66
C ILE A 92 16.00 -11.29 12.26
N ARG A 93 14.95 -10.54 12.58
CA ARG A 93 13.77 -11.08 13.29
C ARG A 93 13.05 -12.20 12.53
N SER A 94 13.13 -12.23 11.20
CA SER A 94 12.38 -13.17 10.37
C SER A 94 13.18 -13.69 9.17
N LYS A 95 13.14 -15.00 8.97
CA LYS A 95 13.67 -15.65 7.75
C LYS A 95 13.06 -15.07 6.47
N TYR A 96 11.79 -14.68 6.52
CA TYR A 96 11.10 -14.09 5.37
C TYR A 96 11.74 -12.74 4.96
N GLN A 97 12.25 -11.99 5.94
CA GLN A 97 12.91 -10.71 5.68
C GLN A 97 14.24 -10.95 4.93
N LEU A 98 15.03 -11.94 5.37
CA LEU A 98 16.25 -12.36 4.67
C LEU A 98 15.93 -12.90 3.25
N GLN A 99 14.91 -13.74 3.10
CA GLN A 99 14.48 -14.25 1.78
C GLN A 99 14.08 -13.12 0.82
N THR A 100 13.42 -12.09 1.34
CA THR A 100 13.05 -10.91 0.54
C THR A 100 14.30 -10.17 0.06
N TRP A 101 15.31 -10.01 0.92
CA TRP A 101 16.58 -9.41 0.52
C TRP A 101 17.31 -10.26 -0.52
N ILE A 102 17.38 -11.59 -0.34
CA ILE A 102 18.02 -12.48 -1.33
C ILE A 102 17.34 -12.35 -2.71
N LYS A 103 16.00 -12.29 -2.76
CA LYS A 103 15.26 -12.10 -4.02
C LYS A 103 15.62 -10.78 -4.70
N VAL A 104 15.66 -9.68 -3.95
CA VAL A 104 16.01 -8.35 -4.50
C VAL A 104 17.46 -8.35 -4.99
N TYR A 105 18.37 -8.93 -4.22
CA TYR A 105 19.79 -9.02 -4.58
C TYR A 105 20.01 -9.86 -5.84
N ASN A 106 19.34 -11.02 -5.97
CA ASN A 106 19.47 -11.87 -7.16
C ASN A 106 18.86 -11.21 -8.42
N ALA A 107 17.86 -10.35 -8.26
CA ALA A 107 17.23 -9.65 -9.38
C ALA A 107 18.05 -8.44 -9.86
N HIS A 108 18.74 -7.74 -8.96
CA HIS A 108 19.28 -6.40 -9.24
C HIS A 108 20.75 -6.18 -8.85
N GLY A 109 21.39 -7.11 -8.14
CA GLY A 109 22.80 -7.03 -7.74
C GLY A 109 23.10 -6.13 -6.53
N ASP A 110 22.16 -5.27 -6.09
CA ASP A 110 22.32 -4.47 -4.88
C ASP A 110 21.01 -4.31 -4.07
N LEU A 111 21.15 -4.14 -2.76
CA LEU A 111 20.04 -3.95 -1.81
C LEU A 111 19.75 -2.47 -1.52
N SER A 112 20.27 -1.56 -2.36
CA SER A 112 20.03 -0.14 -2.18
C SER A 112 18.53 0.12 -2.36
N SER A 113 17.84 0.40 -1.25
CA SER A 113 16.38 0.58 -1.17
C SER A 113 15.84 1.74 -2.01
N ARG A 114 16.73 2.44 -2.73
CA ARG A 114 16.46 3.68 -3.45
C ARG A 114 16.31 3.49 -4.96
N LYS A 115 16.74 2.36 -5.52
CA LYS A 115 16.83 2.18 -6.98
C LYS A 115 15.78 1.23 -7.57
N HIS A 116 15.08 0.45 -6.76
CA HIS A 116 14.39 -0.76 -7.25
C HIS A 116 12.87 -0.69 -7.21
N SER A 117 12.33 0.37 -7.80
CA SER A 117 11.11 0.24 -8.59
C SER A 117 11.40 0.84 -9.96
N GLY A 118 11.35 0.01 -10.99
CA GLY A 118 11.56 0.45 -12.37
C GLY A 118 10.54 1.53 -12.73
N GLY A 119 10.99 2.77 -12.84
CA GLY A 119 10.19 3.87 -13.38
C GLY A 119 10.31 5.20 -12.62
N GLY A 120 11.39 5.94 -12.86
CA GLY A 120 11.41 7.41 -12.95
C GLY A 120 10.83 8.25 -11.79
N SER A 121 11.74 8.76 -10.97
CA SER A 121 11.57 9.81 -9.94
C SER A 121 10.64 9.46 -8.77
N TYR A 122 11.24 9.08 -7.64
CA TYR A 122 10.58 9.22 -6.34
C TYR A 122 10.46 10.72 -6.03
N MET A 123 9.39 11.35 -6.53
CA MET A 123 9.04 12.72 -6.17
C MET A 123 8.21 12.70 -4.88
N SER A 124 8.82 13.10 -3.77
CA SER A 124 8.14 13.27 -2.47
C SER A 124 7.13 14.43 -2.46
N LYS A 125 7.20 15.33 -3.45
CA LYS A 125 6.33 16.51 -3.56
C LYS A 125 5.68 16.54 -4.94
N THR A 126 4.36 16.60 -4.96
CA THR A 126 3.58 16.81 -6.18
C THR A 126 3.88 18.19 -6.74
N ARG A 127 4.58 18.28 -7.88
CA ARG A 127 4.70 19.53 -8.64
C ARG A 127 3.35 19.85 -9.26
N ASN A 128 2.87 21.08 -9.07
CA ASN A 128 1.73 21.60 -9.84
C ASN A 128 2.21 21.88 -11.27
N THR A 129 1.59 21.22 -12.24
CA THR A 129 1.86 21.40 -13.67
C THR A 129 0.73 22.15 -14.33
N ARG A 130 1.03 23.11 -15.21
CA ARG A 130 0.05 23.81 -16.04
C ARG A 130 -0.41 22.93 -17.21
N LEU A 131 -1.58 23.24 -17.79
CA LEU A 131 -2.12 22.49 -18.94
C LEU A 131 -1.19 22.55 -20.16
N GLU A 132 -0.60 23.71 -20.42
CA GLU A 132 0.36 23.93 -21.50
C GLU A 132 1.62 23.09 -21.34
N GLU A 133 2.17 23.04 -20.11
CA GLU A 133 3.31 22.18 -19.80
C GLU A 133 2.98 20.70 -20.06
N ARG A 134 1.77 20.23 -19.69
CA ARG A 134 1.34 18.85 -19.98
C ARG A 134 1.25 18.58 -21.48
N LEU A 135 0.75 19.54 -22.26
CA LEU A 135 0.67 19.42 -23.71
C LEU A 135 2.06 19.30 -24.34
N GLN A 136 3.01 20.16 -23.93
CA GLN A 136 4.38 20.11 -24.42
C GLN A 136 5.04 18.76 -24.11
N ILE A 137 4.90 18.27 -22.87
CA ILE A 137 5.43 16.97 -22.45
C ILE A 137 4.88 15.83 -23.31
N VAL A 138 3.58 15.84 -23.58
CA VAL A 138 2.93 14.79 -24.39
C VAL A 138 3.37 14.84 -25.85
N GLN A 139 3.45 16.04 -26.44
CA GLN A 139 3.90 16.21 -27.83
C GLN A 139 5.34 15.73 -28.01
N GLU A 140 6.25 16.13 -27.11
CA GLU A 140 7.64 15.67 -27.15
C GLU A 140 7.78 14.16 -26.86
N CYS A 141 6.90 13.60 -26.02
CA CYS A 141 6.88 12.17 -25.75
C CYS A 141 6.41 11.37 -26.97
N LEU A 142 5.41 11.85 -27.72
CA LEU A 142 4.95 11.24 -28.95
C LEU A 142 6.01 11.34 -30.07
N ALA A 143 6.74 12.45 -30.14
CA ALA A 143 7.86 12.61 -31.07
C ALA A 143 9.07 11.73 -30.75
N SER A 144 9.27 11.37 -29.48
CA SER A 144 10.39 10.54 -28.99
C SER A 144 10.04 9.05 -28.85
N ASP A 145 9.15 8.54 -29.72
CA ASP A 145 8.65 7.15 -29.72
C ASP A 145 8.19 6.63 -28.32
N LYS A 146 7.47 7.48 -27.57
CA LYS A 146 6.89 7.15 -26.26
C LYS A 146 7.91 6.80 -25.18
N ASN A 147 9.11 7.38 -25.23
CA ASN A 147 10.08 7.25 -24.14
C ASN A 147 9.67 8.07 -22.90
N TYR A 148 8.78 7.51 -22.08
CA TYR A 148 8.25 8.16 -20.87
C TYR A 148 9.32 8.38 -19.79
N GLY A 149 10.36 7.55 -19.75
CA GLY A 149 11.42 7.60 -18.74
C GLY A 149 12.34 8.80 -18.91
N GLU A 150 12.71 9.10 -20.15
CA GLU A 150 13.50 10.29 -20.47
C GLU A 150 12.70 11.58 -20.27
N MET A 151 11.44 11.60 -20.70
CA MET A 151 10.57 12.77 -20.52
C MET A 151 10.31 13.05 -19.03
N ALA A 152 10.13 12.01 -18.22
CA ALA A 152 10.01 12.13 -16.77
C ALA A 152 11.25 12.80 -16.14
N LYS A 153 12.45 12.43 -16.59
CA LYS A 153 13.70 13.05 -16.13
C LYS A 153 13.84 14.48 -16.62
N LYS A 154 13.59 14.74 -17.91
CA LYS A 154 13.70 16.07 -18.54
C LYS A 154 12.80 17.10 -17.86
N TYR A 155 11.55 16.74 -17.63
CA TYR A 155 10.53 17.65 -17.08
C TYR A 155 10.40 17.57 -15.55
N LYS A 156 11.19 16.72 -14.89
CA LYS A 156 11.12 16.47 -13.44
C LYS A 156 9.69 16.16 -13.00
N VAL A 157 9.02 15.27 -13.74
CA VAL A 157 7.67 14.76 -13.47
C VAL A 157 7.73 13.24 -13.36
N SER A 158 6.78 12.64 -12.65
CA SER A 158 6.77 11.19 -12.47
C SER A 158 6.56 10.47 -13.80
N TYR A 159 7.23 9.33 -13.96
CA TYR A 159 7.00 8.40 -15.07
C TYR A 159 5.51 8.13 -15.30
N GLN A 160 4.76 7.88 -14.22
CA GLN A 160 3.33 7.61 -14.33
C GLN A 160 2.54 8.82 -14.83
N GLN A 161 2.94 10.04 -14.46
CA GLN A 161 2.28 11.25 -14.93
C GLN A 161 2.43 11.40 -16.44
N VAL A 162 3.65 11.27 -16.96
CA VAL A 162 3.92 11.36 -18.42
C VAL A 162 3.12 10.30 -19.18
N ARG A 163 3.13 9.05 -18.71
CA ARG A 163 2.38 7.95 -19.33
C ARG A 163 0.87 8.21 -19.31
N THR A 164 0.29 8.59 -18.17
CA THR A 164 -1.15 8.85 -18.03
C THR A 164 -1.59 10.04 -18.89
N TRP A 165 -0.80 11.12 -18.94
CA TRP A 165 -1.09 12.25 -19.81
C TRP A 165 -1.06 11.86 -21.28
N THR A 166 -0.05 11.12 -21.71
CA THR A 166 0.09 10.69 -23.11
C THR A 166 -1.08 9.80 -23.55
N LEU A 167 -1.49 8.84 -22.70
CA LEU A 167 -2.64 7.98 -22.99
C LEU A 167 -3.95 8.76 -23.06
N ARG A 168 -4.21 9.67 -22.10
CA ARG A 168 -5.42 10.50 -22.11
C ARG A 168 -5.48 11.44 -23.30
N TYR A 169 -4.33 11.92 -23.76
CA TYR A 169 -4.25 12.74 -24.96
C TYR A 169 -4.56 11.95 -26.22
N LEU A 170 -4.10 10.69 -26.33
CA LEU A 170 -4.47 9.82 -27.45
C LEU A 170 -5.96 9.47 -27.47
N GLU A 171 -6.58 9.34 -26.31
CA GLU A 171 -8.00 8.96 -26.17
C GLU A 171 -8.95 10.15 -26.37
N LEU A 172 -8.65 11.29 -25.75
CA LEU A 172 -9.57 12.45 -25.64
C LEU A 172 -8.98 13.76 -26.18
N GLY A 173 -7.82 13.70 -26.83
CA GLY A 173 -7.10 14.88 -27.31
C GLY A 173 -6.70 15.84 -26.18
N LYS A 174 -6.65 17.14 -26.50
CA LYS A 174 -6.32 18.21 -25.54
C LYS A 174 -7.24 18.20 -24.32
N SER A 175 -8.51 17.83 -24.49
CA SER A 175 -9.47 17.79 -23.40
C SER A 175 -9.05 16.79 -22.32
N GLY A 176 -8.46 15.64 -22.68
CA GLY A 176 -8.01 14.60 -21.73
C GLY A 176 -6.99 15.05 -20.68
N LEU A 177 -6.30 16.17 -20.91
CA LEU A 177 -5.26 16.70 -20.02
C LEU A 177 -5.76 17.69 -18.97
N GLU A 178 -7.01 18.16 -19.07
CA GLU A 178 -7.56 19.11 -18.10
C GLU A 178 -7.81 18.43 -16.75
N ASP A 179 -7.46 19.14 -15.67
CA ASP A 179 -7.78 18.71 -14.33
C ASP A 179 -9.25 19.00 -14.00
N ARG A 180 -10.00 17.94 -13.69
CA ARG A 180 -11.43 17.99 -13.35
C ARG A 180 -11.70 17.58 -11.90
N ARG A 181 -10.66 17.35 -11.10
CA ARG A 181 -10.82 17.03 -9.68
C ARG A 181 -11.48 18.21 -8.96
N GLY A 182 -12.43 17.90 -8.08
CA GLY A 182 -13.19 18.91 -7.32
C GLY A 182 -14.29 19.65 -8.11
N LYS A 183 -14.51 19.34 -9.39
CA LYS A 183 -15.58 19.94 -10.20
C LYS A 183 -16.81 19.03 -10.25
N ARG A 184 -17.99 19.56 -9.93
CA ARG A 184 -19.26 18.80 -9.98
C ARG A 184 -19.54 18.34 -11.41
N LYS A 185 -19.94 17.08 -11.58
CA LYS A 185 -20.17 16.46 -12.89
C LYS A 185 -21.17 17.23 -13.74
N LYS A 186 -22.25 17.73 -13.14
CA LYS A 186 -23.30 18.52 -13.80
C LYS A 186 -22.83 19.82 -14.49
N ASP A 187 -21.68 20.36 -14.04
CA ASP A 187 -21.13 21.64 -14.51
C ASP A 187 -19.96 21.44 -15.49
N GLN A 188 -19.69 20.19 -15.91
CA GLN A 188 -18.57 19.86 -16.81
C GLN A 188 -19.01 19.90 -18.28
N THR A 189 -18.07 20.24 -19.17
CA THR A 189 -18.25 20.09 -20.62
C THR A 189 -18.00 18.62 -21.02
N PRO A 190 -18.92 17.97 -21.75
CA PRO A 190 -18.75 16.58 -22.15
C PRO A 190 -17.59 16.41 -23.14
N ARG A 191 -16.75 15.40 -22.94
CA ARG A 191 -15.67 15.02 -23.89
C ARG A 191 -16.08 13.91 -24.85
N THR A 192 -17.08 13.12 -24.47
CA THR A 192 -17.65 12.02 -25.25
C THR A 192 -19.17 12.04 -25.14
N ASP A 193 -19.85 11.38 -26.07
CA ASP A 193 -21.32 11.27 -26.02
C ASP A 193 -21.81 10.55 -24.76
N LEU A 194 -21.02 9.59 -24.26
CA LEU A 194 -21.29 8.93 -22.98
C LEU A 194 -21.19 9.90 -21.80
N GLU A 195 -20.19 10.78 -21.78
CA GLU A 195 -20.10 11.81 -20.75
C GLU A 195 -21.27 12.79 -20.85
N LYS A 196 -21.68 13.17 -22.06
CA LYS A 196 -22.86 14.04 -22.29
C LYS A 196 -24.11 13.42 -21.68
N ALA A 197 -24.37 12.15 -21.99
CA ALA A 197 -25.50 11.42 -21.42
C ALA A 197 -25.44 11.34 -19.88
N GLN A 198 -24.26 11.10 -19.31
CA GLN A 198 -24.10 11.04 -17.86
C GLN A 198 -24.29 12.41 -17.18
N ILE A 199 -23.88 13.51 -17.82
CA ILE A 199 -24.11 14.88 -17.33
C ILE A 199 -25.60 15.21 -17.38
N GLU A 200 -26.29 14.84 -18.47
CA GLU A 200 -27.73 15.00 -18.64
C GLU A 200 -28.51 14.26 -17.54
N ILE A 201 -28.18 12.99 -17.31
CA ILE A 201 -28.82 12.16 -16.28
C ILE A 201 -28.66 12.80 -14.89
N GLU A 202 -27.47 13.32 -14.58
CA GLU A 202 -27.21 13.94 -13.27
C GLU A 202 -27.97 15.26 -13.10
N LYS A 203 -28.12 16.05 -14.17
CA LYS A 203 -28.97 17.25 -14.17
C LYS A 203 -30.44 16.90 -13.93
N LEU A 204 -30.95 15.91 -14.64
CA LEU A 204 -32.34 15.45 -14.51
C LEU A 204 -32.62 14.89 -13.12
N LYS A 205 -31.71 14.08 -12.55
CA LYS A 205 -31.83 13.59 -11.17
C LYS A 205 -31.90 14.73 -10.16
N HIS A 206 -31.09 15.76 -10.33
CA HIS A 206 -31.11 16.92 -9.45
C HIS A 206 -32.43 17.68 -9.56
N GLN A 207 -32.95 17.90 -10.77
CA GLN A 207 -34.25 18.53 -10.98
C GLN A 207 -35.39 17.72 -10.35
N LEU A 208 -35.37 16.40 -10.55
CA LEU A 208 -36.37 15.50 -9.97
C LEU A 208 -36.35 15.56 -8.45
N TYR A 209 -35.17 15.52 -7.83
CA TYR A 209 -35.03 15.66 -6.37
C TYR A 209 -35.59 16.99 -5.85
N MET A 210 -35.30 18.11 -6.52
CA MET A 210 -35.82 19.42 -6.12
C MET A 210 -37.35 19.47 -6.25
N ALA A 211 -37.92 18.93 -7.33
CA ALA A 211 -39.36 18.86 -7.54
C ALA A 211 -40.07 17.95 -6.52
N GLU A 212 -39.46 16.82 -6.15
CA GLU A 212 -39.98 15.95 -5.08
C GLU A 212 -40.00 16.67 -3.73
N MET A 213 -38.93 17.39 -3.40
CA MET A 213 -38.85 18.20 -2.19
C MET A 213 -39.91 19.31 -2.17
N GLU A 214 -40.10 20.03 -3.28
CA GLU A 214 -41.16 21.04 -3.42
C GLU A 214 -42.55 20.44 -3.19
N ARG A 215 -42.84 19.28 -3.82
CA ARG A 215 -44.10 18.57 -3.62
C ARG A 215 -44.30 18.18 -2.16
N ASP A 216 -43.28 17.65 -1.51
CA ASP A 216 -43.37 17.18 -0.13
C ASP A 216 -43.52 18.36 0.86
N LEU A 217 -42.90 19.51 0.57
CA LEU A 217 -43.14 20.76 1.29
C LEU A 217 -44.58 21.25 1.14
N LEU A 218 -45.12 21.24 -0.09
CA LEU A 218 -46.52 21.63 -0.35
C LEU A 218 -47.53 20.69 0.35
N LYS A 219 -47.23 19.39 0.42
CA LYS A 219 -48.06 18.43 1.18
C LYS A 219 -48.08 18.78 2.67
N LYS A 220 -46.93 19.04 3.27
CA LYS A 220 -46.83 19.47 4.67
C LYS A 220 -47.55 20.79 4.92
N LEU A 221 -47.44 21.75 4.00
CA LEU A 221 -48.14 23.03 4.11
C LEU A 221 -49.66 22.84 4.12
N ASN A 222 -50.19 22.04 3.18
CA ASN A 222 -51.61 21.71 3.12
C ASN A 222 -52.11 20.96 4.38
N GLU A 223 -51.27 20.10 4.97
CA GLU A 223 -51.58 19.42 6.24
C GLU A 223 -51.70 20.41 7.40
N LEU A 224 -50.80 21.37 7.50
CA LEU A 224 -50.83 22.43 8.51
C LEU A 224 -52.05 23.35 8.32
N GLU A 225 -52.31 23.82 7.10
CA GLU A 225 -53.47 24.67 6.79
C GLU A 225 -54.81 23.97 7.08
N ARG A 226 -54.89 22.65 6.87
CA ARG A 226 -56.08 21.85 7.24
C ARG A 226 -56.19 21.61 8.75
N GLY A 227 -55.08 21.50 9.46
CA GLY A 227 -55.04 21.42 10.93
C GLY A 227 -55.51 22.71 11.59
N ASP A 228 -55.03 23.86 11.11
CA ASP A 228 -55.41 25.20 11.59
C ASP A 228 -56.89 25.53 11.33
N PHE A 229 -57.53 24.87 10.36
CA PHE A 229 -58.96 24.99 10.07
C PHE A 229 -59.86 24.12 10.97
N LEU A 230 -59.31 23.12 11.66
CA LEU A 230 -60.03 22.23 12.57
C LEU A 230 -59.93 22.66 14.05
N ASP A 231 -58.99 23.57 14.38
CA ASP A 231 -58.77 24.14 15.71
C ASP A 231 -59.45 25.53 15.92
N LYS A 232 -60.34 25.95 15.01
CA LYS A 232 -61.22 27.13 15.14
C LYS A 232 -62.69 26.72 15.19
#